data_AF-A0A1Y0MQH9-F1
#
_entry.id   AF-A0A1Y0MQH9-F1
#
_cell.length_a   1.000
_cell.length_b   1.000
_cell.length_c   1.000
_cell.angle_alpha   90.00
_cell.angle_beta   90.00
_cell.angle_gamma   90.00
#
_symmetry.space_group_name_H-M   'P 1'
#
loop_
_entity.id
_entity.type
_entity.pdbx_description
1 polymer ?
#
loop_
_entity_poly.entity_id
_entity_poly.type
_entity_poly.pdbx_seq_one_letter_code
_entity_poly.pdbx_strand_id
1 'polypeptide(L)'
;MFSCGALAQADNQQGPAVSSTQIDVLAVYEDVVAQGYHSAQVYQKLASGRYLEKNYPEAKKWYIKLFALNEKPEAIEYLRFAETLEALKEFDLAQTYKAQYELLKEKE
;
A
#
# COMPACT_ATOMS: atom_id res chain seq x y z
N MET A 1 -3.92 -13.58 67.70
CA MET A 1 -3.19 -12.38 67.25
C MET A 1 -2.18 -12.80 66.18
N PHE A 2 -2.46 -12.52 64.90
CA PHE A 2 -1.49 -12.09 63.91
C PHE A 2 -2.30 -11.29 62.88
N SER A 3 -2.08 -9.99 62.91
CA SER A 3 -2.63 -8.99 62.00
C SER A 3 -1.57 -8.71 60.94
N CYS A 4 -1.98 -8.68 59.67
CA CYS A 4 -1.34 -8.09 58.48
C CYS A 4 -1.99 -8.82 57.29
N GLY A 5 -2.52 -8.19 56.25
CA GLY A 5 -2.44 -6.82 55.78
C GLY A 5 -2.80 -6.90 54.30
N ALA A 6 -3.65 -6.00 53.83
CA ALA A 6 -4.11 -5.96 52.45
C ALA A 6 -2.93 -5.77 51.47
N LEU A 7 -2.90 -6.57 50.39
CA LEU A 7 -2.25 -6.26 49.12
C LEU A 7 -3.21 -6.78 48.05
N ALA A 8 -4.07 -5.89 47.54
CA ALA A 8 -3.80 -5.06 46.36
C ALA A 8 -3.81 -5.91 45.08
N GLN A 9 -4.82 -5.64 44.26
CA GLN A 9 -4.95 -6.11 42.90
C GLN A 9 -3.67 -5.74 42.13
N ALA A 10 -2.94 -6.74 41.65
CA ALA A 10 -1.95 -6.60 40.59
C ALA A 10 -2.57 -7.25 39.35
N ASP A 11 -3.45 -6.52 38.69
CA ASP A 11 -3.10 -5.69 37.54
C ASP A 11 -2.86 -6.58 36.32
N ASN A 12 -3.86 -6.51 35.45
CA ASN A 12 -3.90 -7.07 34.12
C ASN A 12 -2.77 -6.46 33.29
N GLN A 13 -1.55 -6.95 33.49
CA GLN A 13 -0.41 -6.64 32.61
C GLN A 13 -0.50 -7.53 31.36
N GLN A 14 -1.65 -7.45 30.67
CA GLN A 14 -1.63 -7.46 29.23
C GLN A 14 -0.99 -6.13 28.84
N GLY A 15 0.35 -6.14 28.75
CA GLY A 15 1.07 -5.11 28.00
C GLY A 15 0.36 -4.88 26.65
N PRO A 16 0.42 -3.66 26.09
CA PRO A 16 -0.44 -3.28 24.97
C PRO A 16 -0.39 -4.41 23.96
N ALA A 17 -1.57 -5.02 23.72
CA ALA A 17 -1.71 -6.03 22.71
C ALA A 17 -1.03 -5.47 21.47
N VAL A 18 0.13 -6.04 21.11
CA VAL A 18 0.78 -5.72 19.86
C VAL A 18 -0.14 -6.37 18.84
N SER A 19 -1.19 -5.63 18.52
CA SER A 19 -2.13 -5.87 17.44
C SER A 19 -1.27 -5.79 16.19
N SER A 20 -0.60 -6.90 15.87
CA SER A 20 0.08 -7.18 14.61
C SER A 20 0.46 -5.89 13.90
N THR A 21 1.37 -5.12 14.50
CA THR A 21 1.88 -3.90 13.89
C THR A 21 2.71 -4.35 12.71
N GLN A 22 2.07 -4.52 11.56
CA GLN A 22 2.72 -4.17 10.31
C GLN A 22 3.27 -2.78 10.58
N ILE A 23 4.59 -2.67 10.72
CA ILE A 23 5.26 -1.40 10.49
C ILE A 23 4.64 -0.93 9.18
N ASP A 24 3.95 0.22 9.18
CA ASP A 24 3.37 0.76 7.97
C ASP A 24 4.53 1.24 7.11
N VAL A 25 5.17 0.29 6.43
CA VAL A 25 6.32 0.55 5.56
C VAL A 25 5.85 1.50 4.45
N LEU A 26 4.56 1.48 4.10
CA LEU A 26 3.98 2.43 3.15
C LEU A 26 4.03 3.84 3.72
N ALA A 27 3.67 4.07 4.99
CA ALA A 27 3.83 5.37 5.63
C ALA A 27 5.28 5.88 5.59
N VAL A 28 6.27 5.00 5.79
CA VAL A 28 7.69 5.37 5.63
C VAL A 28 8.00 5.79 4.19
N TYR A 29 7.51 5.05 3.19
CA TYR A 29 7.68 5.43 1.79
C TYR A 29 6.95 6.75 1.46
N GLU A 30 5.80 7.02 2.07
CA GLU A 30 5.08 8.29 1.92
C GLU A 30 5.89 9.47 2.47
N ASP A 31 6.51 9.29 3.65
CA ASP A 31 7.41 10.29 4.24
C ASP A 31 8.66 10.55 3.37
N VAL A 32 9.22 9.51 2.76
CA VAL A 32 10.36 9.63 1.83
C VAL A 32 9.97 10.44 0.60
N VAL A 33 8.78 10.19 0.04
CA VAL A 33 8.24 11.01 -1.06
C VAL A 33 7.98 12.45 -0.61
N ALA A 34 7.46 12.67 0.60
CA ALA A 34 7.22 13.99 1.15
C ALA A 34 8.52 14.79 1.34
N GLN A 35 9.63 14.10 1.61
CA GLN A 35 10.98 14.68 1.67
C GLN A 35 11.59 14.97 0.29
N GLY A 36 10.86 14.69 -0.80
CA GLY A 36 11.27 14.93 -2.18
C GLY A 36 12.01 13.76 -2.83
N TYR A 37 12.20 12.65 -2.12
CA TYR A 37 12.83 11.46 -2.67
C TYR A 37 11.75 10.57 -3.30
N HIS A 38 11.65 10.63 -4.63
CA HIS A 38 10.73 9.78 -5.37
C HIS A 38 11.42 9.10 -6.56
N SER A 39 11.05 7.85 -6.80
CA SER A 39 11.46 7.06 -7.95
C SER A 39 10.32 6.15 -8.38
N ALA A 40 10.39 5.59 -9.59
CA ALA A 40 9.39 4.62 -10.03
C ALA A 40 9.30 3.45 -9.06
N GLN A 41 10.42 2.97 -8.53
CA GLN A 41 10.42 1.88 -7.56
C GLN A 41 9.65 2.23 -6.28
N VAL A 42 9.81 3.45 -5.75
CA VAL A 42 9.08 3.89 -4.54
C VAL A 42 7.58 3.96 -4.81
N TYR A 43 7.17 4.55 -5.94
CA TYR A 43 5.76 4.62 -6.30
C TYR A 43 5.16 3.24 -6.59
N GLN A 44 5.92 2.33 -7.19
CA GLN A 44 5.50 0.94 -7.40
C GLN A 44 5.24 0.24 -6.06
N LYS A 45 6.14 0.38 -5.08
CA LYS A 45 5.96 -0.21 -3.73
C LYS A 45 4.74 0.36 -3.02
N LEU A 46 4.55 1.67 -3.07
CA LEU A 46 3.38 2.35 -2.51
C LEU A 46 2.07 1.87 -3.16
N ALA A 47 2.01 1.89 -4.49
CA ALA A 47 0.84 1.49 -5.24
C ALA A 47 0.48 0.02 -5.03
N SER A 48 1.48 -0.87 -5.13
CA SER A 48 1.31 -2.31 -4.88
C SER A 48 0.91 -2.60 -3.44
N GLY A 49 1.50 -1.92 -2.46
CA GLY A 49 1.13 -2.08 -1.05
C GLY A 49 -0.32 -1.70 -0.77
N ARG A 50 -0.74 -0.52 -1.22
CA ARG A 50 -2.13 -0.06 -1.06
C ARG A 50 -3.13 -0.93 -1.84
N TYR A 51 -2.72 -1.45 -2.99
CA TYR A 51 -3.51 -2.44 -3.75
C TYR A 51 -3.73 -3.73 -2.94
N LEU A 52 -2.68 -4.26 -2.29
CA LEU A 52 -2.79 -5.46 -1.44
C LEU A 52 -3.69 -5.24 -0.22
N GLU A 53 -3.70 -4.02 0.33
CA GLU A 53 -4.63 -3.60 1.38
C GLU A 53 -6.07 -3.40 0.88
N LYS A 54 -6.31 -3.53 -0.43
CA LYS A 54 -7.58 -3.18 -1.11
C LYS A 54 -7.97 -1.71 -0.93
N ASN A 55 -7.01 -0.86 -0.58
CA ASN A 55 -7.17 0.58 -0.55
C ASN A 55 -6.94 1.14 -1.96
N TYR A 56 -7.89 0.85 -2.86
CA TYR A 56 -7.82 1.23 -4.26
C TYR A 56 -7.74 2.76 -4.49
N PRO A 57 -8.43 3.63 -3.71
CA PRO A 57 -8.28 5.08 -3.86
C PRO A 57 -6.84 5.55 -3.66
N GLU A 58 -6.17 5.06 -2.61
CA GLU A 58 -4.78 5.44 -2.33
C GLU A 58 -3.82 4.77 -3.32
N ALA A 59 -4.07 3.51 -3.70
CA ALA A 59 -3.30 2.83 -4.74
C ALA A 59 -3.33 3.60 -6.07
N LYS A 60 -4.53 4.06 -6.51
CA LYS A 60 -4.69 4.86 -7.73
C LYS A 60 -3.82 6.11 -7.70
N LYS A 61 -3.79 6.84 -6.58
CA LYS A 61 -2.97 8.05 -6.41
C LYS A 61 -1.49 7.76 -6.66
N TRP A 62 -0.98 6.64 -6.16
CA TRP A 62 0.41 6.25 -6.36
C TRP A 62 0.70 5.71 -7.76
N TYR A 63 -0.22 4.94 -8.35
CA TYR A 63 -0.11 4.49 -9.75
C TYR A 63 -0.07 5.66 -10.72
N ILE A 64 -0.89 6.69 -10.53
CA ILE A 64 -0.86 7.89 -11.40
C ILE A 64 0.53 8.54 -11.35
N LYS A 65 1.14 8.64 -10.16
CA LYS A 65 2.51 9.16 -10.03
C LYS A 65 3.54 8.25 -10.70
N LEU A 66 3.39 6.93 -10.55
CA LEU A 66 4.25 5.95 -11.23
C LEU A 66 4.23 6.12 -12.75
N PHE A 67 3.03 6.18 -13.36
CA PHE A 67 2.88 6.32 -14.81
C PHE A 67 3.18 7.74 -15.34
N ALA A 68 3.24 8.75 -14.46
CA ALA A 68 3.67 10.09 -14.82
C ALA A 68 5.20 10.22 -14.92
N LEU A 69 5.97 9.27 -14.40
CA LEU A 69 7.41 9.23 -14.61
C LEU A 69 7.71 8.79 -16.05
N ASN A 70 8.75 9.35 -16.66
CA ASN A 70 9.25 8.94 -17.99
C ASN A 70 9.94 7.56 -17.97
N GLU A 71 9.62 6.72 -16.99
CA GLU A 71 10.12 5.37 -16.81
C GLU A 71 9.05 4.38 -17.28
N LYS A 72 9.47 3.24 -17.84
CA LYS A 72 8.54 2.18 -18.24
C LYS A 72 8.38 1.20 -17.08
N PRO A 73 7.27 1.23 -16.33
CA PRO A 73 7.02 0.23 -15.29
C PRO A 73 6.86 -1.17 -15.91
N GLU A 74 7.00 -2.19 -15.09
CA GLU A 74 6.80 -3.59 -15.49
C GLU A 74 5.37 -3.81 -16.00
N ALA A 75 5.21 -4.75 -16.96
CA ALA A 75 3.90 -5.02 -17.56
C ALA A 75 2.82 -5.31 -16.50
N ILE A 76 3.17 -6.07 -15.46
CA ILE A 76 2.25 -6.42 -14.37
C ILE A 76 1.64 -5.20 -13.64
N GLU A 77 2.34 -4.06 -13.60
CA GLU A 77 1.83 -2.84 -12.95
C GLU A 77 0.67 -2.22 -13.75
N TYR A 78 0.66 -2.35 -15.08
CA TYR A 78 -0.46 -1.92 -15.92
C TYR A 78 -1.72 -2.73 -15.60
N LEU A 79 -1.57 -4.04 -15.42
CA LEU A 79 -2.69 -4.92 -15.04
C LEU A 79 -3.24 -4.56 -13.66
N ARG A 80 -2.38 -4.44 -12.65
CA ARG A 80 -2.81 -4.09 -11.29
C ARG A 80 -3.45 -2.71 -11.22
N PHE A 81 -2.96 -1.76 -12.02
CA PHE A 81 -3.59 -0.45 -12.10
C PHE A 81 -4.97 -0.53 -12.75
N ALA A 82 -5.13 -1.31 -13.82
CA ALA A 82 -6.43 -1.55 -14.43
C ALA A 82 -7.42 -2.15 -13.41
N GLU A 83 -7.02 -3.17 -12.64
CA GLU A 83 -7.87 -3.76 -11.59
C GLU A 83 -8.23 -2.76 -10.49
N THR A 84 -7.29 -1.90 -10.10
CA THR A 84 -7.52 -0.80 -9.15
C THR A 84 -8.61 0.15 -9.68
N LEU A 85 -8.54 0.49 -10.97
CA LEU A 85 -9.52 1.36 -11.63
C LEU A 85 -10.89 0.67 -11.77
N GLU A 86 -10.94 -0.63 -12.08
CA GLU A 86 -12.18 -1.41 -12.11
C GLU A 86 -12.89 -1.40 -10.74
N ALA A 87 -12.13 -1.55 -9.65
CA ALA A 87 -12.67 -1.48 -8.29
C ALA A 87 -13.23 -0.08 -7.95
N LEU A 88 -12.67 0.97 -8.55
CA LEU A 88 -13.16 2.36 -8.45
C LEU A 88 -14.24 2.69 -9.49
N LYS A 89 -14.65 1.73 -10.32
CA LYS A 89 -15.63 1.87 -11.41
C LYS A 89 -15.20 2.82 -12.54
N GLU A 90 -13.90 2.98 -12.73
CA GLU A 90 -13.30 3.75 -13.83
C GLU A 90 -12.98 2.83 -15.01
N PHE A 91 -14.03 2.25 -15.58
CA PHE A 91 -13.93 1.17 -16.56
C PHE A 91 -13.22 1.59 -17.87
N ASP A 92 -13.42 2.81 -18.34
CA ASP A 92 -12.80 3.30 -19.58
C ASP A 92 -11.26 3.33 -19.46
N LEU A 93 -10.77 3.87 -18.34
CA LEU A 93 -9.33 3.89 -18.06
C LEU A 93 -8.82 2.47 -17.80
N ALA A 94 -9.55 1.66 -17.04
CA ALA A 94 -9.16 0.28 -16.78
C ALA A 94 -8.96 -0.53 -18.07
N GLN A 95 -9.90 -0.44 -19.02
CA GLN A 95 -9.77 -1.12 -20.30
C GLN A 95 -8.56 -0.63 -21.10
N THR A 96 -8.28 0.67 -21.05
CA THR A 96 -7.09 1.25 -21.70
C THR A 96 -5.80 0.66 -21.15
N TYR A 97 -5.63 0.63 -19.82
CA TYR A 97 -4.43 0.08 -19.19
C TYR A 97 -4.33 -1.44 -19.34
N LYS A 98 -5.45 -2.16 -19.32
CA LYS A 98 -5.49 -3.59 -19.60
C LYS A 98 -5.09 -3.91 -21.03
N ALA A 99 -5.53 -3.13 -22.01
CA ALA A 99 -5.08 -3.27 -23.40
C ALA A 99 -3.58 -2.97 -23.55
N GLN A 100 -3.06 -1.98 -22.84
CA GLN A 100 -1.61 -1.71 -22.82
C GLN A 100 -0.82 -2.89 -22.25
N TYR A 101 -1.29 -3.50 -21.16
CA TYR A 101 -0.69 -4.72 -20.60
C TYR A 101 -0.60 -5.85 -21.64
N GLU A 102 -1.69 -6.09 -22.38
CA GLU A 102 -1.73 -7.11 -23.44
C GLU A 102 -0.70 -6.85 -24.55
N LEU A 103 -0.45 -5.59 -24.91
CA LEU A 103 0.56 -5.22 -25.91
C LEU A 103 2.00 -5.33 -25.39
N LEU A 104 2.20 -5.24 -24.07
CA LEU A 104 3.51 -5.30 -23.44
C LEU A 104 3.95 -6.75 -23.20
N LYS A 105 3.05 -7.62 -22.76
CA LYS A 105 3.37 -9.03 -22.51
C LYS A 105 3.78 -9.81 -23.76
N GLU A 106 3.39 -9.34 -24.95
CA GLU A 106 3.79 -9.95 -26.23
C GLU A 106 5.20 -9.56 -26.68
N LYS A 107 5.81 -8.57 -26.00
CA LYS A 107 7.14 -8.02 -26.33
C LYS A 107 8.25 -8.47 -25.39
N GLU A 108 7.91 -9.18 -24.32
CA GLU A 108 8.84 -9.82 -23.38
C GLU A 108 9.14 -11.26 -23.82
#